data_AF-A0A495YTF3-F1
#
_entry.id   AF-A0A495YTF3-F1
#
_cell.length_a   1.000
_cell.length_b   1.000
_cell.length_c   1.000
_cell.angle_alpha   90.00
_cell.angle_beta   90.00
_cell.angle_gamma   90.00
#
_symmetry.space_group_name_H-M   'P 1'
#
loop_
_entity.id
_entity.type
_entity.pdbx_description
1 polymer ?
#
loop_
_entity_poly.entity_id
_entity_poly.type
_entity_poly.pdbx_seq_one_letter_code
_entity_poly.pdbx_strand_id
1 'polypeptide(L)'
;MTTPPVMDPRDALPVHDGTSLIAYLHILKKAHAALVGHDKAHQRFSEIVTRGQARQYIEELMPALQQARDAHRRRRHGGKHR
;
A
#
# COMPACT_ATOMS: atom_id res chain seq x y z
N MET A 1 19.42 -3.86 16.00
CA MET A 1 20.33 -3.66 14.86
C MET A 1 19.50 -3.71 13.59
N THR A 2 19.32 -2.59 12.90
CA THR A 2 18.62 -2.49 11.62
C THR A 2 19.59 -2.90 10.52
N THR A 3 19.47 -4.13 10.03
CA THR A 3 20.19 -4.59 8.84
C THR A 3 19.82 -3.65 7.68
N PRO A 4 20.78 -3.05 6.95
CA PRO A 4 20.43 -2.33 5.73
C PRO A 4 19.69 -3.32 4.82
N PRO A 5 18.55 -2.94 4.22
CA PRO A 5 17.87 -3.84 3.30
C PRO A 5 18.87 -4.18 2.20
N VAL A 6 19.19 -5.47 2.06
CA VAL A 6 19.89 -5.95 0.88
C VAL A 6 19.00 -5.54 -0.28
N MET A 7 19.46 -4.58 -1.08
CA MET A 7 18.77 -4.20 -2.32
C MET A 7 18.70 -5.46 -3.16
N ASP A 8 17.48 -5.99 -3.37
CA ASP A 8 17.30 -7.09 -4.29
C ASP A 8 17.64 -6.53 -5.69
N PRO A 9 18.51 -7.17 -6.48
CA PRO A 9 18.77 -6.73 -7.86
C PRO A 9 17.49 -6.51 -8.68
N ARG A 10 16.39 -7.19 -8.32
CA ARG A 10 15.06 -7.04 -8.92
C ARG A 10 14.37 -5.72 -8.58
N ASP A 11 14.76 -5.04 -7.51
CA ASP A 11 14.18 -3.76 -7.08
C ASP A 11 14.47 -2.65 -8.10
N ALA A 12 15.56 -2.77 -8.87
CA ALA A 12 15.88 -1.86 -9.96
C ALA A 12 15.06 -2.10 -11.24
N LEU A 13 14.36 -3.24 -11.34
CA LEU A 13 13.56 -3.55 -12.51
C LEU A 13 12.33 -2.65 -12.58
N PRO A 14 11.91 -2.23 -13.78
CA PRO A 14 10.69 -1.45 -13.96
C PRO A 14 9.44 -2.27 -13.59
N VAL A 15 8.41 -1.57 -13.15
CA VAL A 15 7.05 -2.10 -13.08
C VAL A 15 6.41 -1.92 -14.45
N HIS A 16 6.20 -3.04 -15.16
CA HIS A 16 5.54 -2.99 -16.47
C HIS A 16 4.02 -2.98 -16.32
N ASP A 17 3.37 -2.21 -17.19
CA ASP A 17 1.93 -2.24 -17.37
C ASP A 17 1.47 -3.64 -17.82
N GLY A 18 0.29 -4.05 -17.37
CA GLY A 18 -0.28 -5.38 -17.66
C GLY A 18 0.21 -6.52 -16.76
N THR A 19 1.09 -6.25 -15.79
CA THR A 19 1.50 -7.25 -14.79
C THR A 19 0.48 -7.39 -13.64
N SER A 20 0.43 -8.56 -12.99
CA SER A 20 -0.37 -8.73 -11.77
C SER A 20 0.05 -7.76 -10.66
N LEU A 21 1.31 -7.31 -10.67
CA LEU A 21 1.83 -6.33 -9.71
C LEU A 21 1.16 -4.96 -9.89
N ILE A 22 1.09 -4.41 -11.10
CA ILE A 22 0.46 -3.09 -11.30
C ILE A 22 -1.03 -3.13 -10.95
N ALA A 23 -1.72 -4.23 -11.27
CA ALA A 23 -3.11 -4.44 -10.88
C ALA A 23 -3.28 -4.45 -9.34
N TYR A 24 -2.39 -5.14 -8.63
CA TYR A 24 -2.36 -5.14 -7.17
C TYR A 24 -2.11 -3.73 -6.60
N LEU A 25 -1.14 -3.00 -7.16
CA LEU A 25 -0.84 -1.63 -6.75
C LEU A 25 -2.04 -0.69 -6.99
N HIS A 26 -2.83 -0.90 -8.06
CA HIS A 26 -4.06 -0.14 -8.29
C HIS A 26 -5.11 -0.37 -7.21
N ILE A 27 -5.26 -1.60 -6.70
CA ILE A 27 -6.15 -1.89 -5.56
C ILE A 27 -5.66 -1.15 -4.32
N LEU A 28 -4.35 -1.20 -4.06
CA LEU A 28 -3.74 -0.46 -2.95
C LEU A 28 -3.93 1.06 -3.10
N LYS A 29 -3.81 1.62 -4.31
CA LYS A 29 -4.09 3.03 -4.59
C LYS A 29 -5.51 3.41 -4.19
N LYS A 30 -6.51 2.57 -4.48
CA LYS A 30 -7.91 2.83 -4.09
C LYS A 30 -8.06 2.88 -2.57
N ALA A 31 -7.42 1.94 -1.87
CA ALA A 31 -7.44 1.90 -0.41
C ALA A 31 -6.69 3.10 0.20
N HIS A 32 -5.55 3.48 -0.38
CA HIS A 32 -4.80 4.66 0.00
C HIS A 32 -5.62 5.94 -0.20
N ALA A 33 -6.32 6.07 -1.34
CA ALA A 33 -7.21 7.20 -1.61
C ALA A 33 -8.33 7.33 -0.56
N ALA A 34 -8.86 6.22 -0.06
CA ALA A 34 -9.84 6.23 1.02
C ALA A 34 -9.26 6.70 2.37
N LEU A 35 -7.94 6.58 2.57
CA LEU A 35 -7.26 7.04 3.78
C LEU A 35 -6.83 8.51 3.73
N VAL A 36 -6.24 8.95 2.60
CA VAL A 36 -5.57 10.27 2.50
C VAL A 36 -6.18 11.21 1.46
N GLY A 37 -7.19 10.75 0.72
CA GLY A 37 -7.78 11.46 -0.41
C GLY A 37 -7.19 11.02 -1.76
N HIS A 38 -7.98 11.20 -2.82
CA HIS A 38 -7.66 10.74 -4.18
C HIS A 38 -6.36 11.35 -4.72
N ASP A 39 -6.18 12.66 -4.58
CA ASP A 39 -5.08 13.38 -5.24
C ASP A 39 -3.72 13.00 -4.65
N LYS A 40 -3.62 12.93 -3.31
CA LYS A 40 -2.40 12.51 -2.62
C LYS A 40 -2.04 11.06 -2.93
N ALA A 41 -3.04 10.17 -2.96
CA ALA A 41 -2.82 8.78 -3.33
C ALA A 41 -2.40 8.64 -4.80
N HIS A 42 -2.95 9.45 -5.70
CA HIS A 42 -2.58 9.44 -7.11
C HIS A 42 -1.17 9.98 -7.33
N GLN A 43 -0.81 11.08 -6.68
CA GLN A 43 0.54 11.65 -6.71
C GLN A 43 1.58 10.62 -6.27
N ARG A 44 1.41 10.03 -5.08
CA ARG A 44 2.35 9.03 -4.57
C ARG A 44 2.43 7.79 -5.47
N PHE A 45 1.30 7.35 -6.04
CA PHE A 45 1.27 6.22 -6.97
C PHE A 45 2.03 6.51 -8.26
N SER A 46 2.00 7.74 -8.77
CA SER A 46 2.72 8.13 -10.00
C SER A 46 4.24 8.09 -9.86
N GLU A 47 4.76 8.09 -8.63
CA GLU A 47 6.20 7.98 -8.33
C GLU A 47 6.73 6.54 -8.42
N ILE A 48 5.84 5.54 -8.55
CA ILE A 48 6.21 4.13 -8.60
C ILE A 48 6.60 3.76 -10.04
N VAL A 49 7.91 3.69 -10.29
CA VAL A 49 8.49 3.29 -11.58
C VAL A 49 9.15 1.92 -11.47
N THR A 50 9.75 1.61 -10.32
CA THR A 50 10.51 0.38 -10.09
C THR A 50 9.86 -0.55 -9.09
N ARG A 51 10.25 -1.82 -9.12
CA ARG A 51 9.77 -2.82 -8.15
C ARG A 51 10.16 -2.48 -6.71
N GLY A 52 11.33 -1.86 -6.51
CA GLY A 52 11.76 -1.37 -5.20
C GLY A 52 10.84 -0.27 -4.68
N GLN A 53 10.44 0.67 -5.54
CA GLN A 53 9.47 1.71 -5.18
C GLN A 53 8.08 1.11 -4.90
N ALA A 54 7.67 0.10 -5.67
CA ALA A 54 6.42 -0.61 -5.41
C ALA A 54 6.45 -1.31 -4.05
N ARG A 55 7.57 -1.96 -3.70
CA ARG A 55 7.77 -2.58 -2.40
C ARG A 55 7.72 -1.55 -1.28
N GLN A 56 8.44 -0.44 -1.41
CA GLN A 56 8.41 0.66 -0.43
C GLN A 56 6.98 1.18 -0.24
N TYR A 57 6.25 1.41 -1.33
CA TYR A 57 4.86 1.85 -1.27
C TYR A 57 3.96 0.86 -0.52
N ILE A 58 4.16 -0.45 -0.72
CA ILE A 58 3.43 -1.49 0.03
C ILE A 58 3.81 -1.44 1.52
N GLU A 59 5.10 -1.44 1.84
CA GLU A 59 5.60 -1.43 3.22
C GLU A 59 5.14 -0.19 4.01
N GLU A 60 5.11 0.98 3.37
CA GLU A 60 4.60 2.23 3.94
C GLU A 60 3.08 2.18 4.21
N LEU A 61 2.31 1.63 3.27
CA LEU A 61 0.85 1.69 3.31
C LEU A 61 0.21 0.59 4.18
N MET A 62 0.81 -0.59 4.23
CA MET A 62 0.24 -1.76 4.89
C MET A 62 -0.13 -1.55 6.37
N PRO A 63 0.70 -0.89 7.21
CA PRO A 63 0.35 -0.63 8.61
C PRO A 63 -0.91 0.24 8.75
N ALA A 64 -1.05 1.28 7.93
CA ALA A 64 -2.20 2.17 7.96
C ALA A 64 -3.49 1.45 7.55
N LEU A 65 -3.43 0.62 6.51
CA LEU A 65 -4.56 -0.20 6.08
C LEU A 65 -4.98 -1.21 7.14
N GLN A 66 -4.01 -1.84 7.82
CA GLN A 66 -4.28 -2.76 8.91
C GLN A 66 -4.99 -2.06 10.07
N GLN A 67 -4.50 -0.89 10.49
CA GLN A 67 -5.12 -0.10 11.55
C GLN A 67 -6.55 0.32 11.19
N ALA A 68 -6.79 0.78 9.96
CA ALA A 68 -8.11 1.15 9.48
C ALA A 68 -9.08 -0.05 9.47
N ARG A 69 -8.59 -1.23 9.05
CA ARG A 69 -9.35 -2.48 9.08
C ARG A 69 -9.73 -2.88 10.51
N ASP A 70 -8.80 -2.78 11.45
CA ASP A 70 -9.05 -3.16 12.85
C ASP A 70 -9.97 -2.15 13.55
N ALA A 71 -9.88 -0.86 13.23
CA ALA A 71 -10.84 0.14 13.68
C ALA A 71 -12.26 -0.17 13.16
N HIS A 72 -12.39 -0.52 11.88
CA HIS A 72 -13.67 -0.92 11.28
C HIS A 72 -14.27 -2.16 11.94
N ARG A 73 -13.44 -3.18 12.19
CA ARG A 73 -13.86 -4.40 12.91
C ARG A 73 -14.40 -4.07 14.31
N ARG A 74 -13.65 -3.29 15.10
CA ARG A 74 -14.07 -2.89 16.46
C ARG A 74 -15.41 -2.14 16.46
N ARG A 75 -15.63 -1.23 15.51
CA ARG A 75 -16.91 -0.50 15.36
C ARG A 75 -18.10 -1.42 15.10
N ARG A 76 -17.90 -2.52 14.37
CA ARG A 76 -18.97 -3.51 14.10
C ARG A 76 -19.24 -4.46 15.26
N HIS A 77 -18.23 -4.81 16.04
CA HIS A 77 -18.38 -5.69 17.19
C HIS A 77 -18.94 -5.00 18.46
N GLY A 78 -18.95 -3.67 18.51
CA GLY A 78 -19.55 -2.90 19.61
C GLY A 78 -21.08 -2.79 19.58
N GLY A 79 -21.75 -3.26 18.51
CA GLY A 79 -23.19 -3.10 18.31
C GLY A 79 -24.07 -4.27 18.78
N LYS A 80 -23.51 -5.31 19.43
CA LYS A 80 -24.26 -6.55 19.75
C LYS A 80 -24.43 -6.85 21.25
N HIS A 81 -24.19 -5.86 22.11
CA HIS A 81 -24.54 -5.94 23.53
C HIS A 81 -25.21 -4.64 23.97
N ARG A 82 -26.49 -4.48 23.67
CA ARG A 82 -27.41 -3.74 24.50
C ARG A 82 -28.81 -4.32 24.35
#